data_AF-A0A3M3M3B4-F1
#
_entry.id   AF-A0A3M3M3B4-F1
#
_cell.length_a   1.000
_cell.length_b   1.000
_cell.length_c   1.000
_cell.angle_alpha   90.00
_cell.angle_beta   90.00
_cell.angle_gamma   90.00
#
_symmetry.space_group_name_H-M   'P 1'
#
loop_
_entity.id
_entity.type
_entity.pdbx_description
1 polymer ?
#
loop_
_entity_poly.entity_id
_entity_poly.type
_entity_poly.pdbx_seq_one_letter_code
_entity_poly.pdbx_strand_id
1 'polypeptide(L)'
;NQRLPNRLQPDSEIDDLPVSIRIASMKDFNPASLVEQIPELKKLMELRNALMALKGPLGNTPAFRKAIDSVLADTDSRNSVLTELGLSAGAQ
;
A
#
# COMPACT_ATOMS: atom_id res chain seq x y z
N ASN A 1 1.91 -24.06 -3.65
CA ASN A 1 1.40 -23.23 -2.54
C ASN A 1 2.35 -23.38 -1.37
N GLN A 2 3.14 -22.34 -1.08
CA GLN A 2 4.04 -22.30 0.07
C GLN A 2 3.47 -21.36 1.12
N ARG A 3 3.70 -21.62 2.40
CA ARG A 3 3.28 -20.75 3.51
C ARG A 3 4.53 -20.16 4.12
N LEU A 4 4.59 -18.84 4.23
CA LEU A 4 5.72 -18.10 4.79
C LEU A 4 5.23 -17.30 6.00
N PRO A 5 6.09 -17.03 6.99
CA PRO A 5 5.71 -16.18 8.11
C PRO A 5 5.16 -14.83 7.62
N ASN A 6 3.96 -14.49 8.06
CA ASN A 6 3.33 -13.22 7.76
C ASN A 6 4.08 -12.11 8.50
N ARG A 7 4.70 -11.20 7.74
CA ARG A 7 5.40 -10.02 8.27
C ARG A 7 4.72 -8.71 7.89
N LEU A 8 3.54 -8.79 7.27
CA LEU A 8 2.75 -7.62 6.86
C LEU A 8 1.86 -7.12 7.99
N GLN A 9 1.49 -8.01 8.91
CA GLN A 9 0.62 -7.72 10.05
C GLN A 9 1.22 -8.36 11.31
N PRO A 10 1.89 -7.58 12.17
CA PRO A 10 2.55 -8.12 13.37
C PRO A 10 1.56 -8.67 14.42
N ASP A 11 0.30 -8.22 14.40
CA ASP A 11 -0.74 -8.57 15.38
C ASP A 11 -1.87 -9.44 14.78
N SER A 12 -1.65 -10.06 13.61
CA SER A 12 -2.66 -10.93 12.99
C SER A 12 -2.70 -12.29 13.67
N GLU A 13 -3.89 -12.87 13.86
CA GLU A 13 -4.05 -14.28 14.25
C GLU A 13 -3.51 -15.25 13.17
N ILE A 14 -3.24 -14.73 11.97
CA ILE A 14 -2.71 -15.49 10.84
C ILE A 14 -1.19 -15.35 10.78
N ASP A 15 -0.49 -16.29 11.41
CA ASP A 15 0.98 -16.38 11.43
C ASP A 15 1.61 -16.64 10.05
N ASP A 16 0.84 -17.21 9.11
CA ASP A 16 1.33 -17.67 7.81
C ASP A 16 0.63 -16.97 6.64
N LEU A 17 1.42 -16.35 5.77
CA LEU A 17 0.98 -15.82 4.48
C LEU A 17 1.12 -16.91 3.38
N PRO A 18 0.02 -17.40 2.81
CA PRO A 18 0.08 -18.32 1.67
C PRO A 18 0.53 -17.58 0.41
N VAL A 19 1.58 -18.10 -0.24
CA VAL A 19 2.12 -17.57 -1.49
C VAL A 19 2.15 -18.63 -2.60
N SER A 20 1.94 -18.16 -3.82
CA SER A 20 2.05 -18.98 -5.04
C SER A 20 3.10 -18.36 -5.96
N ILE A 21 4.32 -18.89 -5.89
CA ILE A 21 5.44 -18.45 -6.72
C ILE A 21 5.62 -19.42 -7.88
N ARG A 22 5.67 -18.88 -9.10
CA ARG A 22 6.04 -19.57 -10.33
C ARG A 22 7.41 -19.06 -10.77
N ILE A 23 8.35 -19.99 -10.95
CA ILE A 23 9.71 -19.70 -11.42
C ILE A 23 9.87 -20.40 -12.76
N ALA A 24 9.99 -19.62 -13.84
CA ALA A 24 10.22 -20.10 -15.20
C ALA A 24 11.64 -19.79 -15.68
N SER A 25 12.28 -18.77 -15.11
CA SER A 25 13.63 -18.33 -15.49
C SER A 25 14.39 -17.69 -14.33
N MET A 26 15.69 -17.46 -14.52
CA MET A 26 16.54 -16.77 -13.53
C MET A 26 16.04 -15.35 -13.20
N LYS A 27 15.31 -14.69 -14.11
CA LYS A 27 14.74 -13.36 -13.87
C LYS A 27 13.64 -13.38 -12.80
N ASP A 28 13.00 -14.51 -12.58
CA ASP A 28 11.87 -14.61 -11.63
C ASP A 28 12.34 -14.60 -10.18
N PHE A 29 13.64 -14.79 -9.93
CA PHE A 29 14.26 -14.58 -8.62
C PHE A 29 14.46 -13.09 -8.28
N ASN A 30 14.25 -12.17 -9.22
CA ASN A 30 14.27 -10.75 -8.90
C ASN A 30 13.07 -10.41 -7.99
N PRO A 31 13.28 -9.68 -6.87
CA PRO A 31 12.19 -9.28 -5.98
C PRO A 31 11.02 -8.58 -6.67
N ALA A 32 11.28 -7.78 -7.72
CA ALA A 32 10.23 -7.15 -8.50
C ALA A 32 9.32 -8.18 -9.18
N SER A 33 9.89 -9.26 -9.72
CA SER A 33 9.14 -10.36 -10.34
C SER A 33 8.30 -11.13 -9.31
N LEU A 34 8.74 -11.19 -8.04
CA LEU A 34 8.02 -11.84 -6.95
C LEU A 34 6.84 -11.00 -6.46
N VAL A 35 7.04 -9.68 -6.34
CA VAL A 35 5.95 -8.75 -6.04
C VAL A 35 4.83 -8.88 -7.06
N GLU A 36 5.17 -9.10 -8.33
CA GLU A 36 4.17 -9.30 -9.39
C GLU A 36 3.31 -10.56 -9.24
N GLN A 37 3.67 -11.47 -8.33
CA GLN A 37 2.98 -12.73 -8.12
C GLN A 37 2.25 -12.81 -6.77
N ILE A 38 2.53 -11.88 -5.85
CA ILE A 38 1.98 -11.87 -4.48
C ILE A 38 1.03 -10.65 -4.36
N PRO A 39 -0.30 -10.84 -4.41
CA PRO A 39 -1.28 -9.75 -4.44
C PRO A 39 -1.13 -8.73 -3.30
N GLU A 40 -0.77 -9.19 -2.11
CA GLU A 40 -0.57 -8.36 -0.93
C GLU A 40 0.61 -7.41 -1.11
N LEU A 41 1.70 -7.87 -1.72
CA LEU A 41 2.87 -7.03 -2.02
C LEU A 41 2.60 -6.04 -3.16
N LYS A 42 1.75 -6.39 -4.13
CA LYS A 42 1.31 -5.45 -5.17
C LYS A 42 0.63 -4.22 -4.58
N LYS A 43 -0.33 -4.44 -3.67
CA LYS A 43 -1.06 -3.35 -3.01
C LYS A 43 -0.12 -2.41 -2.27
N LEU A 44 0.91 -2.95 -1.59
CA LEU A 44 1.93 -2.14 -0.93
C LEU A 44 2.77 -1.32 -1.93
N MET A 45 3.08 -1.90 -3.09
CA MET A 45 3.78 -1.18 -4.15
C MET A 45 2.93 -0.08 -4.81
N GLU A 46 1.65 -0.34 -5.04
CA GLU A 46 0.70 0.66 -5.51
C GLU A 46 0.59 1.83 -4.53
N LEU A 47 0.45 1.53 -3.24
CA LEU A 47 0.45 2.54 -2.18
C LEU A 47 1.76 3.35 -2.17
N ARG A 48 2.92 2.69 -2.24
CA ARG A 48 4.23 3.38 -2.34
C ARG A 48 4.27 4.32 -3.55
N ASN A 49 3.79 3.87 -4.70
CA ASN A 49 3.79 4.68 -5.93
C ASN A 49 2.84 5.88 -5.82
N ALA A 50 1.66 5.70 -5.21
CA ALA A 50 0.74 6.79 -4.91
C ALA A 50 1.37 7.83 -3.96
N LEU A 51 2.05 7.37 -2.90
CA LEU A 51 2.76 8.26 -1.98
C LEU A 51 3.95 8.98 -2.66
N MET A 52 4.66 8.32 -3.56
CA MET A 52 5.71 8.94 -4.36
C MET A 52 5.17 10.00 -5.31
N ALA A 53 4.04 9.72 -5.98
CA ALA A 53 3.36 10.69 -6.83
C ALA A 53 2.91 11.91 -6.01
N LEU A 54 2.43 11.70 -4.78
CA LEU A 54 2.03 12.76 -3.86
C LEU A 54 3.22 13.62 -3.36
N LYS A 55 4.42 13.04 -3.25
CA LYS A 55 5.63 13.77 -2.84
C LYS A 55 6.00 14.92 -3.79
N GLY A 56 5.74 14.79 -5.10
CA GLY A 56 6.07 15.83 -6.09
C GLY A 56 5.31 17.15 -5.87
N PRO A 57 3.96 17.14 -5.90
CA PRO A 57 3.12 18.32 -5.66
C PRO A 57 3.27 18.90 -4.24
N LEU A 58 3.55 18.06 -3.23
CA LEU A 58 3.74 18.52 -1.84
C LEU A 58 5.05 19.30 -1.61
N GLY A 59 6.09 19.03 -2.39
CA GLY A 59 7.38 19.72 -2.26
C GLY A 59 7.41 21.11 -2.89
N ASN A 60 6.66 21.31 -3.98
CA ASN A 60 6.82 22.48 -4.86
C ASN A 60 5.64 23.46 -4.87
N THR A 61 4.48 23.12 -4.29
CA THR A 61 3.29 23.99 -4.32
C THR A 61 2.70 24.19 -2.92
N PRO A 62 2.97 25.34 -2.26
CA PRO A 62 2.38 25.69 -0.96
C PRO A 62 0.85 25.66 -0.93
N ALA A 63 0.20 25.93 -2.08
CA ALA A 63 -1.25 25.85 -2.24
C ALA A 63 -1.77 24.40 -2.09
N PHE A 64 -1.02 23.40 -2.55
CA PHE A 64 -1.42 22.00 -2.44
C PHE A 64 -1.35 21.50 -1.00
N ARG A 65 -0.30 21.90 -0.25
CA ARG A 65 -0.22 21.61 1.20
C ARG A 65 -1.41 22.21 1.95
N LYS A 66 -1.73 23.49 1.72
CA LYS A 66 -2.89 24.15 2.34
C LYS A 66 -4.22 23.47 1.98
N ALA A 67 -4.37 22.99 0.75
CA ALA A 67 -5.55 22.26 0.33
C ALA A 67 -5.70 20.93 1.10
N ILE A 68 -4.62 20.15 1.24
CA ILE A 68 -4.64 18.92 2.06
C ILE A 68 -4.94 19.24 3.52
N ASP A 69 -4.30 20.25 4.10
CA ASP A 69 -4.55 20.65 5.49
C ASP A 69 -6.04 21.04 5.70
N SER A 70 -6.64 21.73 4.73
CA SER A 70 -8.07 22.11 4.79
C SER A 70 -9.02 20.91 4.69
N VAL A 71 -8.69 19.93 3.83
CA VAL A 71 -9.50 18.71 3.64
C VAL A 71 -9.38 17.77 4.85
N LEU A 72 -8.21 17.71 5.49
CA LEU A 72 -8.00 16.90 6.69
C LEU A 72 -8.58 17.55 7.96
N ALA A 73 -8.75 18.86 7.98
CA ALA A 73 -9.38 19.59 9.09
C ALA A 73 -10.91 19.37 9.12
N ASP A 74 -11.52 19.10 7.98
CA ASP A 74 -12.94 18.74 7.89
C ASP A 74 -13.14 17.23 8.05
N THR A 75 -14.03 16.84 8.96
CA THR A 75 -14.20 15.43 9.35
C THR A 75 -14.86 14.62 8.23
N ASP A 76 -15.82 15.22 7.52
CA ASP A 76 -16.56 14.54 6.45
C ASP A 76 -15.72 14.38 5.18
N SER A 77 -14.99 15.44 4.80
CA SER A 77 -14.04 15.40 3.69
C SER A 77 -12.91 14.42 3.95
N ARG A 78 -12.38 14.40 5.18
CA ARG A 78 -11.35 13.44 5.61
C ARG A 78 -11.84 11.99 5.50
N ASN A 79 -13.04 11.69 5.99
CA ASN A 79 -13.61 10.34 5.90
C ASN A 79 -13.86 9.90 4.45
N SER A 80 -14.28 10.83 3.60
CA SER A 80 -14.48 10.57 2.16
C SER A 80 -13.15 10.23 1.48
N VAL A 81 -12.10 11.03 1.72
CA VAL A 81 -10.76 10.78 1.17
C VAL A 81 -10.16 9.48 1.70
N LEU A 82 -10.30 9.18 3.00
CA LEU A 82 -9.84 7.92 3.58
C LEU A 82 -10.56 6.71 2.97
N THR A 83 -11.83 6.87 2.59
CA THR A 83 -12.61 5.83 1.92
C THR A 83 -12.17 5.62 0.48
N GLU A 84 -11.93 6.68 -0.28
CA GLU A 84 -11.37 6.58 -1.64
C GLU A 84 -9.97 5.95 -1.65
N LEU A 85 -9.17 6.20 -0.61
CA LEU A 85 -7.85 5.60 -0.43
C LEU A 85 -7.90 4.16 0.12
N GLY A 86 -9.09 3.63 0.45
CA GLY A 86 -9.26 2.30 1.02
C GLY A 86 -8.69 2.13 2.43
N LEU A 87 -8.49 3.24 3.15
CA LEU A 87 -7.90 3.29 4.49
C LEU A 87 -8.96 3.46 5.60
N SER A 88 -10.24 3.63 5.26
CA SER A 88 -11.35 3.78 6.22
C SER A 88 -11.85 2.44 6.79
N ALA A 89 -11.34 1.31 6.31
CA ALA A 89 -11.50 0.03 6.98
C ALA A 89 -10.41 -0.10 8.05
N GLY A 90 -10.77 0.26 9.29
CA GLY A 90 -9.90 0.10 10.44
C GLY A 90 -9.43 -1.34 10.62
N ALA A 91 -8.31 -1.45 11.33
CA ALA A 91 -7.94 -2.58 12.14
C ALA A 91 -9.15 -3.43 12.58
N GLN A 92 -9.27 -4.59 11.94
CA GLN A 92 -9.82 -5.84 12.48
C GLN A 92 -8.97 -6.97 11.90
#